data_AF-A0A0G9HAF4-F1
#
_entry.id   AF-A0A0G9HAF4-F1
#
_cell.length_a   1.000
_cell.length_b   1.000
_cell.length_c   1.000
_cell.angle_alpha   90.00
_cell.angle_beta   90.00
_cell.angle_gamma   90.00
#
_symmetry.space_group_name_H-M   'P 1'
#
loop_
_entity.id
_entity.type
_entity.pdbx_description
1 polymer ?
#
loop_
_entity_poly.entity_id
_entity_poly.type
_entity_poly.pdbx_seq_one_letter_code
_entity_poly.pdbx_strand_id
1 'polypeptide(L)'
;MNQDGTSAPVASRDYLLISGTTGRYINVDRVDNSACSRVTRQFAGTEALQSRPGNGTYCGSFYSPGYRTLSNGSESGQIYTHATFDAGEHLQLYGDLLYNYNETRFATGSSYTWWGSSSKYKYFYDPKLRDYVQLQRAFSPEDIGGYDSIMNKYTENAYMLTLGAKGRVGSSSWGYDMG
;
A
#
# COMPACT_ATOMS: atom_id res chain seq x y z
N MET A 1 -2.42 -19.81 -9.09
CA MET A 1 -3.73 -19.86 -8.41
C MET A 1 -3.90 -21.24 -7.83
N ASN A 2 -4.28 -21.34 -6.56
CA ASN A 2 -4.56 -22.62 -5.92
C ASN A 2 -5.82 -23.24 -6.57
N GLN A 3 -5.69 -24.44 -7.14
CA GLN A 3 -6.78 -25.16 -7.80
C GLN A 3 -7.60 -26.02 -6.82
N ASP A 4 -7.18 -26.12 -5.56
CA ASP A 4 -7.76 -26.99 -4.53
C ASP A 4 -8.70 -26.23 -3.56
N GLY A 5 -9.35 -25.16 -4.03
CA GLY A 5 -10.37 -24.43 -3.28
C GLY A 5 -11.71 -25.17 -3.29
N THR A 6 -12.38 -25.31 -2.15
CA THR A 6 -13.66 -26.01 -1.98
C THR A 6 -14.86 -25.34 -2.67
N SER A 7 -14.65 -24.24 -3.41
CA SER A 7 -15.65 -23.56 -4.23
C SER A 7 -15.00 -22.87 -5.42
N ALA A 8 -15.76 -22.68 -6.50
CA ALA A 8 -15.27 -21.95 -7.67
C ALA A 8 -14.78 -20.55 -7.26
N PRO A 9 -13.60 -20.10 -7.73
CA PRO A 9 -13.09 -18.79 -7.39
C PRO A 9 -14.07 -17.72 -7.87
N VAL A 10 -14.21 -16.64 -7.11
CA VAL A 10 -15.08 -15.52 -7.47
C VAL A 10 -14.23 -14.27 -7.70
N ALA A 11 -14.40 -13.65 -8.85
CA ALA A 11 -13.69 -12.42 -9.22
C ALA A 11 -14.03 -11.27 -8.26
N SER A 12 -13.09 -10.33 -8.13
CA SER A 12 -13.30 -9.08 -7.38
C SER A 12 -14.44 -8.26 -7.98
N ARG A 13 -15.15 -7.50 -7.15
CA ARG A 13 -16.29 -6.65 -7.56
C ARG A 13 -15.77 -5.27 -7.92
N ASP A 14 -15.05 -5.19 -9.03
CA ASP A 14 -14.30 -3.99 -9.40
C ASP A 14 -15.23 -2.88 -9.91
N TYR A 15 -16.31 -3.22 -10.62
CA TYR A 15 -17.41 -2.30 -10.94
C TYR A 15 -18.75 -2.92 -10.55
N LEU A 16 -19.42 -2.31 -9.57
CA LEU A 16 -20.63 -2.88 -8.98
C LEU A 16 -21.72 -1.83 -8.77
N LEU A 17 -22.94 -2.22 -9.13
CA LEU A 17 -24.17 -1.51 -8.85
C LEU A 17 -25.00 -2.31 -7.84
N ILE A 18 -25.47 -1.67 -6.78
CA ILE A 18 -26.30 -2.30 -5.75
C ILE A 18 -27.65 -1.58 -5.67
N SER A 19 -28.73 -2.36 -5.72
CA SER A 19 -30.09 -1.90 -5.51
C SER A 19 -30.30 -1.57 -4.04
N GLY A 20 -30.64 -0.32 -3.74
CA GLY A 20 -31.01 0.13 -2.40
C GLY A 20 -32.38 -0.38 -1.96
N THR A 21 -33.25 -0.77 -2.91
CA THR A 21 -34.56 -1.38 -2.59
C THR A 21 -34.42 -2.86 -2.21
N THR A 22 -33.60 -3.63 -2.92
CA THR A 22 -33.51 -5.10 -2.74
C THR A 22 -32.24 -5.58 -2.05
N GLY A 23 -31.22 -4.73 -1.94
CA GLY A 23 -29.89 -5.09 -1.47
C GLY A 23 -29.09 -6.01 -2.42
N ARG A 24 -29.65 -6.34 -3.59
CA ARG A 24 -29.01 -7.20 -4.61
C ARG A 24 -28.27 -6.39 -5.66
N TYR A 25 -27.52 -7.07 -6.51
CA TYR A 25 -26.80 -6.41 -7.60
C TYR A 25 -27.79 -5.96 -8.66
N ILE A 26 -27.58 -4.76 -9.19
CA ILE A 26 -28.21 -4.35 -10.43
C ILE A 26 -27.32 -4.92 -11.54
N ASN A 27 -27.85 -5.91 -12.26
CA ASN A 27 -27.11 -6.63 -13.30
C ASN A 27 -26.59 -5.66 -14.37
N VAL A 28 -25.26 -5.50 -14.43
CA VAL A 28 -24.62 -4.47 -15.25
C VAL A 28 -24.91 -4.65 -16.75
N ASP A 29 -24.99 -5.90 -17.22
CA ASP A 29 -25.32 -6.26 -18.60
C ASP A 29 -26.77 -5.92 -18.99
N ARG A 30 -27.68 -5.79 -18.00
CA ARG A 30 -29.06 -5.35 -18.23
C ARG A 30 -29.19 -3.83 -18.26
N VAL A 31 -28.25 -3.11 -17.65
CA VAL A 31 -28.18 -1.65 -17.72
C VAL A 31 -27.54 -1.22 -19.04
N ASP A 32 -26.40 -1.84 -19.38
CA ASP A 32 -25.68 -1.63 -20.64
C ASP A 32 -24.88 -2.90 -20.97
N ASN A 33 -25.26 -3.58 -22.05
CA ASN A 33 -24.62 -4.84 -22.45
C ASN A 33 -23.11 -4.71 -22.76
N SER A 34 -22.65 -3.48 -23.01
CA SER A 34 -21.29 -3.15 -23.39
C SER A 34 -20.49 -2.58 -22.22
N ALA A 35 -21.09 -2.42 -21.03
CA ALA A 35 -20.45 -1.77 -19.89
C ALA A 35 -19.07 -2.34 -19.57
N CYS A 36 -18.95 -3.66 -19.44
CA CYS A 36 -17.67 -4.29 -19.11
C CYS A 36 -16.67 -4.27 -20.27
N SER A 37 -17.12 -4.10 -21.52
CA SER A 37 -16.21 -3.98 -22.68
C SER A 37 -15.32 -2.72 -22.59
N ARG A 38 -15.83 -1.67 -21.95
CA ARG A 38 -15.15 -0.36 -21.81
C ARG A 38 -14.00 -0.39 -20.80
N VAL A 39 -13.97 -1.39 -19.92
CA VAL A 39 -12.97 -1.51 -18.83
C VAL A 39 -12.03 -2.70 -19.02
N THR A 40 -12.11 -3.41 -20.15
CA THR A 40 -11.31 -4.60 -20.46
C THR A 40 -9.81 -4.42 -20.37
N ARG A 41 -9.27 -3.20 -20.45
CA ARG A 41 -7.83 -2.92 -20.34
C ARG A 41 -7.32 -2.90 -18.89
N GLN A 42 -8.20 -2.90 -17.91
CA GLN A 42 -7.83 -2.79 -16.50
C GLN A 42 -7.39 -4.12 -15.91
N PHE A 43 -6.61 -4.05 -14.83
CA PHE A 43 -6.04 -5.21 -14.14
C PHE A 43 -5.29 -6.13 -15.12
N ALA A 44 -4.35 -5.54 -15.87
CA ALA A 44 -3.58 -6.22 -16.92
C ALA A 44 -4.45 -6.91 -17.99
N GLY A 45 -5.58 -6.30 -18.35
CA GLY A 45 -6.43 -6.81 -19.43
C GLY A 45 -7.41 -7.91 -19.03
N THR A 46 -7.62 -8.14 -17.73
CA THR A 46 -8.37 -9.30 -17.21
C THR A 46 -9.76 -8.95 -16.68
N GLU A 47 -10.14 -7.68 -16.78
CA GLU A 47 -11.47 -7.21 -16.43
C GLU A 47 -12.51 -7.75 -17.41
N ALA A 48 -13.55 -8.41 -16.89
CA ALA A 48 -14.60 -9.02 -17.72
C ALA A 48 -15.97 -8.99 -17.01
N LEU A 49 -17.03 -9.33 -17.75
CA LEU A 49 -18.34 -9.57 -17.16
C LEU A 49 -18.29 -10.85 -16.31
N GLN A 50 -18.66 -10.72 -15.04
CA GLN A 50 -18.68 -11.79 -14.05
C GLN A 50 -20.09 -11.98 -13.50
N SER A 51 -20.36 -13.17 -12.97
CA SER A 51 -21.63 -13.51 -12.32
C SER A 51 -21.36 -14.16 -10.98
N ARG A 52 -22.06 -13.70 -9.94
CA ARG A 52 -22.01 -14.29 -8.60
C ARG A 52 -23.35 -14.96 -8.29
N PRO A 53 -23.37 -16.28 -8.03
CA PRO A 53 -24.59 -16.99 -7.64
C PRO A 53 -25.33 -16.28 -6.51
N GLY A 54 -26.65 -16.15 -6.66
CA GLY A 54 -27.53 -15.50 -5.69
C GLY A 54 -27.44 -13.96 -5.60
N ASN A 55 -26.54 -13.31 -6.36
CA ASN A 55 -26.40 -11.84 -6.33
C ASN A 55 -26.71 -11.19 -7.70
N GLY A 56 -26.01 -11.60 -8.76
CA GLY A 56 -26.14 -10.99 -10.08
C GLY A 56 -24.80 -10.80 -10.80
N THR A 57 -24.82 -9.98 -11.85
CA THR A 57 -23.68 -9.70 -12.73
C THR A 57 -23.01 -8.36 -12.42
N TYR A 58 -21.71 -8.28 -12.70
CA TYR A 58 -20.84 -7.13 -12.43
C TYR A 58 -19.60 -7.20 -13.33
N CYS A 59 -18.82 -6.12 -13.43
CA CYS A 59 -17.49 -6.22 -14.04
C CYS A 59 -16.45 -6.52 -12.96
N GLY A 60 -15.61 -7.51 -13.20
CA GLY A 60 -14.56 -7.88 -12.27
C GLY A 60 -13.41 -8.66 -12.88
N SER A 61 -12.29 -8.65 -12.16
CA SER A 61 -11.07 -9.37 -12.47
C SER A 61 -10.67 -10.35 -11.36
N PHE A 62 -10.09 -11.48 -11.76
CA PHE A 62 -9.41 -12.41 -10.83
C PHE A 62 -7.99 -11.96 -10.47
N TYR A 63 -7.41 -11.01 -11.19
CA TYR A 63 -6.10 -10.43 -10.91
C TYR A 63 -6.19 -9.29 -9.90
N SER A 64 -7.33 -8.60 -9.84
CA SER A 64 -7.58 -7.51 -8.90
C SER A 64 -7.16 -7.84 -7.45
N PRO A 65 -7.55 -8.99 -6.85
CA PRO A 65 -7.09 -9.37 -5.50
C PRO A 65 -5.58 -9.61 -5.35
N GLY A 66 -4.89 -9.86 -6.47
CA GLY A 66 -3.45 -10.11 -6.54
C GLY A 66 -2.58 -8.86 -6.46
N TYR A 67 -3.15 -7.66 -6.66
CA TYR A 67 -2.42 -6.39 -6.57
C TYR A 67 -2.17 -5.93 -5.12
N ARG A 68 -1.89 -6.88 -4.22
CA ARG A 68 -1.53 -6.66 -2.82
C ARG A 68 -0.22 -7.35 -2.53
N THR A 69 0.57 -6.81 -1.61
CA THR A 69 1.78 -7.46 -1.13
C THR A 69 1.45 -8.51 -0.07
N LEU A 70 2.00 -9.72 -0.21
CA LEU A 70 1.93 -10.76 0.83
C LEU A 70 3.01 -10.55 1.91
N SER A 71 4.14 -9.98 1.51
CA SER A 71 5.24 -9.57 2.39
C SER A 71 5.61 -8.13 2.05
N ASN A 72 6.00 -7.37 3.07
CA ASN A 72 6.46 -6.01 2.87
C ASN A 72 7.89 -6.03 2.27
N GLY A 73 8.18 -5.09 1.38
CA GLY A 73 9.55 -4.80 0.96
C GLY A 73 10.26 -3.99 2.03
N SER A 74 11.52 -4.31 2.32
CA SER A 74 12.35 -3.59 3.28
C SER A 74 13.68 -3.21 2.63
N GLU A 75 14.05 -1.93 2.76
CA GLU A 75 15.34 -1.38 2.34
C GLU A 75 15.94 -0.65 3.53
N SER A 76 17.17 -0.98 3.91
CA SER A 76 17.83 -0.37 5.07
C SER A 76 19.30 -0.08 4.80
N GLY A 77 19.81 0.96 5.46
CA GLY A 77 21.19 1.40 5.38
C GLY A 77 21.65 2.01 6.69
N GLN A 78 22.91 1.75 7.04
CA GLN A 78 23.54 2.32 8.23
C GLN A 78 24.88 2.94 7.84
N ILE A 79 25.14 4.15 8.34
CA ILE A 79 26.41 4.87 8.18
C ILE A 79 26.96 5.13 9.57
N TYR A 80 28.22 4.75 9.78
CA TYR A 80 28.96 5.03 11.00
C TYR A 80 30.24 5.81 10.66
N THR A 81 30.46 6.90 11.38
CA THR A 81 31.63 7.76 11.23
C THR A 81 32.26 7.97 12.60
N HIS A 82 33.57 7.72 12.68
CA HIS A 82 34.39 8.04 13.84
C HIS A 82 35.46 9.06 13.43
N ALA A 83 35.55 10.16 14.18
CA ALA A 83 36.56 11.19 13.98
C ALA A 83 37.31 11.47 15.27
N THR A 84 38.62 11.65 15.17
CA THR A 84 39.49 12.01 16.30
C THR A 84 40.27 13.28 15.99
N PHE A 85 40.49 14.11 16.98
CA PHE A 85 41.29 15.32 16.88
C PHE A 85 42.28 15.43 18.04
N ASP A 86 43.57 15.56 17.73
CA ASP A 86 44.63 15.73 18.71
C ASP A 86 44.72 17.21 19.13
N ALA A 87 44.15 17.54 20.28
CA ALA A 87 44.12 18.91 20.81
C ALA A 87 45.37 19.26 21.64
N GLY A 88 46.26 18.30 21.88
CA GLY A 88 47.55 18.46 22.55
C GLY A 88 48.26 17.13 22.78
N GLU A 89 49.44 17.14 23.41
CA GLU A 89 50.26 15.92 23.63
C GLU A 89 49.57 14.85 24.52
N HIS A 90 48.57 15.26 25.31
CA HIS A 90 47.88 14.41 26.29
C HIS A 90 46.36 14.47 26.21
N LEU A 91 45.79 15.07 25.15
CA LEU A 91 44.35 15.25 24.97
C LEU A 91 43.94 14.94 23.53
N GLN A 92 43.10 13.91 23.36
CA GLN A 92 42.46 13.57 22.10
C GLN A 92 40.94 13.70 22.25
N LEU A 93 40.32 14.50 21.40
CA LEU A 93 38.88 14.60 21.26
C LEU A 93 38.41 13.53 20.27
N TYR A 94 37.22 13.00 20.47
CA TYR A 94 36.58 12.10 19.51
C TYR A 94 35.10 12.43 19.33
N GLY A 95 34.58 12.06 18.17
CA GLY A 95 33.16 12.13 17.85
C GLY A 95 32.73 10.92 17.04
N ASP A 96 31.60 10.34 17.43
CA ASP A 96 30.95 9.22 16.77
C ASP A 96 29.59 9.66 16.24
N LEU A 97 29.34 9.42 14.96
CA LEU A 97 28.03 9.63 14.34
C LEU A 97 27.55 8.31 13.76
N LEU A 98 26.38 7.86 14.21
CA LEU A 98 25.65 6.76 13.62
C LEU A 98 24.37 7.30 12.99
N TYR A 99 24.12 6.96 11.72
CA TYR A 99 22.88 7.25 11.02
C TYR A 99 22.27 5.96 10.47
N ASN A 100 20.98 5.77 10.70
CA ASN A 100 20.20 4.63 10.25
C ASN A 100 19.04 5.12 9.38
N TYR A 101 18.86 4.45 8.26
CA TYR A 101 17.76 4.64 7.33
C TYR A 101 17.05 3.31 7.14
N ASN A 102 15.73 3.29 7.34
CA ASN A 102 14.89 2.13 7.07
C ASN A 102 13.67 2.58 6.25
N GLU A 103 13.35 1.82 5.22
CA GLU A 103 12.18 2.03 4.39
C GLU A 103 11.41 0.73 4.23
N THR A 104 10.10 0.80 4.42
CA THR A 104 9.17 -0.31 4.19
C THR A 104 8.15 0.07 3.13
N ARG A 105 8.00 -0.76 2.10
CA ARG A 105 7.01 -0.58 1.02
C ARG A 105 6.01 -1.73 0.98
N PHE A 106 4.72 -1.42 0.86
CA PHE A 106 3.65 -2.44 0.78
C PHE A 106 2.40 -1.93 0.05
N ALA A 107 1.69 -2.81 -0.65
CA ALA A 107 0.39 -2.51 -1.27
C ALA A 107 -0.71 -3.26 -0.54
N THR A 108 -1.74 -2.54 -0.09
CA THR A 108 -2.91 -3.11 0.59
C THR A 108 -3.89 -3.79 -0.36
N GLY A 109 -3.80 -3.50 -1.66
CA GLY A 109 -4.63 -4.11 -2.69
C GLY A 109 -5.79 -3.23 -3.17
N SER A 110 -6.37 -3.63 -4.31
CA SER A 110 -7.53 -2.99 -4.93
C SER A 110 -8.75 -2.90 -4.00
N SER A 111 -8.86 -3.81 -3.02
CA SER A 111 -9.90 -3.79 -2.00
C SER A 111 -9.82 -2.58 -1.05
N TYR A 112 -8.69 -1.87 -1.01
CA TYR A 112 -8.49 -0.66 -0.22
C TYR A 112 -8.31 0.60 -1.08
N THR A 113 -7.96 0.44 -2.35
CA THR A 113 -7.98 1.53 -3.35
C THR A 113 -9.31 1.52 -4.10
N TRP A 114 -10.39 1.86 -3.41
CA TRP A 114 -11.75 1.83 -3.98
C TRP A 114 -12.55 3.07 -3.59
N TRP A 115 -13.61 3.34 -4.35
CA TRP A 115 -14.60 4.36 -4.07
C TRP A 115 -16.01 3.75 -4.13
N GLY A 116 -16.89 4.19 -3.25
CA GLY A 116 -18.31 3.88 -3.37
C GLY A 116 -19.20 4.95 -2.76
N SER A 117 -20.44 5.01 -3.22
CA SER A 117 -21.40 6.01 -2.77
C SER A 117 -21.84 5.77 -1.32
N SER A 118 -21.78 4.53 -0.82
CA SER A 118 -22.28 4.14 0.50
C SER A 118 -21.70 4.97 1.65
N SER A 119 -20.42 5.31 1.58
CA SER A 119 -19.68 5.95 2.67
C SER A 119 -20.12 7.38 2.97
N LYS A 120 -20.67 8.11 1.99
CA LYS A 120 -21.05 9.53 2.15
C LYS A 120 -22.46 9.84 1.63
N TYR A 121 -22.82 9.27 0.48
CA TYR A 121 -24.05 9.60 -0.23
C TYR A 121 -25.12 8.50 -0.10
N LYS A 122 -24.76 7.35 0.47
CA LYS A 122 -25.59 6.13 0.52
C LYS A 122 -26.03 5.72 -0.88
N TYR A 123 -27.30 5.99 -1.20
CA TYR A 123 -27.92 5.67 -2.47
C TYR A 123 -28.41 6.96 -3.13
N PHE A 124 -28.34 7.02 -4.46
CA PHE A 124 -29.06 8.03 -5.24
C PHE A 124 -30.18 7.37 -6.03
N TYR A 125 -31.26 8.10 -6.26
CA TYR A 125 -32.36 7.58 -7.06
C TYR A 125 -32.04 7.71 -8.56
N ASP A 126 -32.12 6.60 -9.29
CA ASP A 126 -32.00 6.57 -10.75
C ASP A 126 -33.40 6.39 -11.37
N PRO A 127 -33.93 7.39 -12.11
CA PRO A 127 -35.28 7.32 -12.68
C PRO A 127 -35.41 6.29 -13.82
N LYS A 128 -34.31 5.93 -14.50
CA LYS A 128 -34.34 4.90 -15.55
C LYS A 128 -34.45 3.50 -14.94
N LEU A 129 -33.76 3.28 -13.82
CA LEU A 129 -33.80 2.02 -13.09
C LEU A 129 -35.00 1.93 -12.14
N ARG A 130 -35.64 3.07 -11.84
CA ARG A 130 -36.73 3.21 -10.87
C ARG A 130 -36.35 2.64 -9.50
N ASP A 131 -35.09 2.84 -9.12
CA ASP A 131 -34.48 2.28 -7.91
C ASP A 131 -33.49 3.27 -7.29
N TYR A 132 -33.20 3.05 -6.01
CA TYR A 132 -32.06 3.62 -5.33
C TYR A 132 -30.82 2.82 -5.72
N VAL A 133 -29.75 3.50 -6.10
CA VAL A 133 -28.52 2.89 -6.61
C VAL A 133 -27.36 3.27 -5.72
N GLN A 134 -26.61 2.26 -5.31
CA GLN A 134 -25.29 2.42 -4.72
C GLN A 134 -24.24 1.99 -5.75
N LEU A 135 -23.20 2.82 -5.90
CA LEU A 135 -22.06 2.54 -6.77
C LEU A 135 -20.88 2.07 -5.95
N GLN A 136 -20.10 1.16 -6.53
CA GLN A 136 -18.79 0.76 -6.04
C GLN A 136 -17.84 0.60 -7.24
N ARG A 137 -16.63 1.13 -7.07
CA ARG A 137 -15.53 1.04 -8.02
C ARG A 137 -14.23 0.72 -7.28
N ALA A 138 -13.54 -0.35 -7.64
CA ALA A 138 -12.13 -0.54 -7.33
C ALA A 138 -11.28 0.16 -8.41
N PHE A 139 -10.24 0.87 -8.00
CA PHE A 139 -9.31 1.48 -8.95
C PHE A 139 -8.24 0.48 -9.35
N SER A 140 -8.05 0.34 -10.65
CA SER A 140 -7.00 -0.49 -11.23
C SER A 140 -5.66 0.23 -11.18
N PRO A 141 -4.51 -0.49 -11.17
CA PRO A 141 -3.20 0.15 -11.33
C PRO A 141 -3.13 1.06 -12.54
N GLU A 142 -3.81 0.69 -13.64
CA GLU A 142 -3.90 1.50 -14.85
C GLU A 142 -4.66 2.83 -14.65
N ASP A 143 -5.57 2.91 -13.67
CA ASP A 143 -6.30 4.16 -13.34
C ASP A 143 -5.43 5.18 -12.57
N ILE A 144 -4.44 4.69 -11.82
CA ILE A 144 -3.67 5.49 -10.84
C ILE A 144 -2.18 5.64 -11.21
N GLY A 145 -1.81 5.27 -12.43
CA GLY A 145 -0.47 5.50 -12.99
C GLY A 145 0.51 4.34 -12.81
N GLY A 146 0.05 3.16 -12.39
CA GLY A 146 0.83 1.95 -12.26
C GLY A 146 0.74 1.29 -10.88
N TYR A 147 1.39 0.13 -10.74
CA TYR A 147 1.42 -0.62 -9.48
C TYR A 147 2.22 0.10 -8.38
N ASP A 148 3.32 0.76 -8.74
CA ASP A 148 4.12 1.49 -7.75
C ASP A 148 3.36 2.67 -7.13
N SER A 149 2.39 3.23 -7.85
CA SER A 149 1.55 4.33 -7.37
C SER A 149 0.55 3.94 -6.28
N ILE A 150 0.31 2.65 -6.04
CA ILE A 150 -0.51 2.16 -4.92
C ILE A 150 0.30 1.69 -3.72
N MET A 151 1.63 1.73 -3.82
CA MET A 151 2.50 1.29 -2.74
C MET A 151 2.50 2.35 -1.64
N ASN A 152 2.14 1.94 -0.43
CA ASN A 152 2.42 2.69 0.78
C ASN A 152 3.93 2.63 1.04
N LYS A 153 4.48 3.75 1.49
CA LYS A 153 5.89 3.90 1.81
C LYS A 153 6.01 4.48 3.21
N TYR A 154 6.67 3.73 4.09
CA TYR A 154 6.97 4.12 5.45
C TYR A 154 8.49 4.24 5.60
N THR A 155 8.96 5.43 5.97
CA THR A 155 10.40 5.72 6.07
C THR A 155 10.72 6.14 7.49
N GLU A 156 11.68 5.46 8.11
CA GLU A 156 12.21 5.75 9.44
C GLU A 156 13.68 6.17 9.32
N ASN A 157 14.04 7.21 10.07
CA ASN A 157 15.41 7.70 10.15
C ASN A 157 15.80 7.83 11.62
N ALA A 158 16.98 7.36 11.99
CA ALA A 158 17.51 7.52 13.34
C ALA A 158 18.98 7.96 13.31
N TYR A 159 19.37 8.84 14.23
CA TYR A 159 20.76 9.28 14.36
C TYR A 159 21.20 9.22 15.83
N MET A 160 22.47 8.93 16.05
CA MET A 160 23.11 8.97 17.36
C MET A 160 24.44 9.69 17.21
N LEU A 161 24.66 10.72 18.03
CA LEU A 161 25.89 11.50 18.08
C LEU A 161 26.47 11.38 19.48
N THR A 162 27.72 10.94 19.57
CA THR A 162 28.50 10.93 20.81
C THR A 162 29.73 11.82 20.62
N LEU A 163 30.05 12.62 21.63
CA LEU A 163 31.23 13.47 21.66
C LEU A 163 31.96 13.17 22.96
N GLY A 164 33.26 12.92 22.88
CA GLY A 164 34.05 12.63 24.06
C GLY A 164 35.48 13.12 23.97
N ALA A 165 36.16 13.03 25.11
CA ALA A 165 37.55 13.38 25.27
C ALA A 165 38.25 12.28 26.05
N LYS A 166 39.40 11.84 25.53
CA LYS A 166 40.29 10.91 26.21
C LYS A 166 41.69 11.50 26.32
N GLY A 167 42.35 11.23 27.43
CA GLY A 167 43.65 11.84 27.70
C GLY A 167 44.39 11.22 28.88
N ARG A 168 45.58 11.75 29.15
CA ARG A 168 46.41 11.37 30.30
C ARG A 168 46.59 12.54 31.24
N VAL A 169 46.61 12.25 32.55
CA VAL A 169 46.89 13.27 33.56
C VAL A 169 48.41 13.39 33.74
N GLY A 170 49.02 14.42 33.13
CA GLY A 170 50.46 14.69 33.22
C GLY A 170 51.33 13.53 32.71
N SER A 171 52.47 13.28 33.36
CA SER A 171 53.39 12.16 33.06
C SER A 171 52.96 10.82 33.71
N SER A 172 51.75 10.74 34.27
CA SER A 172 51.27 9.54 34.97
C SER A 172 50.73 8.47 34.01
N SER A 173 50.65 7.23 34.49
CA SER A 173 50.02 6.11 33.77
C SER A 173 48.49 6.14 33.80
N TRP A 174 47.88 7.12 34.47
CA TRP A 174 46.42 7.24 34.61
C TRP A 174 45.80 7.99 33.42
N GLY A 175 44.91 7.31 32.70
CA GLY A 175 44.11 7.88 31.62
C GLY A 175 42.66 8.13 32.03
N TYR A 176 41.99 9.05 31.36
CA TYR A 176 40.54 9.28 31.48
C TYR A 176 39.88 9.18 30.10
N ASP A 177 38.61 8.77 30.09
CA ASP A 177 37.70 8.81 28.94
C ASP A 177 36.36 9.36 29.46
N MET A 178 35.86 10.41 28.83
CA MET A 178 34.59 11.04 29.17
C MET A 178 33.81 11.27 27.89
N GLY A 179 32.63 10.65 27.76
CA GLY A 179 31.74 10.71 26.58
C GLY A 179 30.33 10.25 26.92
#